data_AF-A0A7J3AQT7-F1
#
_entry.id   AF-A0A7J3AQT7-F1
#
_cell.length_a   1.000
_cell.length_b   1.000
_cell.length_c   1.000
_cell.angle_alpha   90.00
_cell.angle_beta   90.00
_cell.angle_gamma   90.00
#
_symmetry.space_group_name_H-M   'P 1'
#
loop_
_entity.id
_entity.type
_entity.pdbx_description
1 polymer ?
#
loop_
_entity_poly.entity_id
_entity_poly.type
_entity_poly.pdbx_seq_one_letter_code
_entity_poly.pdbx_strand_id
1 'polypeptide(L)' 'MRKLKISVPERSYMRRLAEDFLGMAKSYWSDAISFSKKGDYVNAFACINYAHGWLDCGARIGLFDVGGNDQLFTLFE' A
#
# COMPACT_ATOMS: atom_id res chain seq x y z
N MET A 1 1.08 -6.55 -7.21
CA MET A 1 2.24 -6.10 -6.39
C MET A 1 3.59 -6.06 -7.13
N ARG A 2 3.67 -6.33 -8.44
CA ARG A 2 4.96 -6.61 -9.11
C ARG A 2 5.79 -5.38 -9.54
N LYS A 3 5.45 -4.14 -9.14
CA LYS A 3 6.21 -2.92 -9.49
C LYS A 3 6.10 -1.80 -8.44
N LEU A 4 6.18 -2.12 -7.16
CA LEU A 4 6.36 -1.09 -6.12
C LEU A 4 7.80 -1.15 -5.63
N LYS A 5 8.53 -0.04 -5.73
CA LYS A 5 9.91 0.08 -5.25
C LYS A 5 9.96 1.17 -4.18
N ILE A 6 10.69 0.91 -3.10
CA ILE A 6 10.98 1.96 -2.13
C ILE A 6 11.95 2.95 -2.80
N SER A 7 11.55 4.22 -2.90
CA SER A 7 12.30 5.30 -3.57
C SER A 7 13.24 6.05 -2.63
N VAL A 8 13.04 5.94 -1.32
CA VAL A 8 13.74 6.72 -0.31
C VAL A 8 15.10 6.11 0.09
N PRO A 9 16.10 6.93 0.48
CA PRO A 9 17.44 6.44 0.85
C PRO A 9 17.42 5.47 2.02
N GLU A 10 18.23 4.41 1.95
CA GLU A 10 18.22 3.32 2.94
C GLU A 10 18.52 3.77 4.38
N ARG A 11 19.40 4.75 4.57
CA ARG A 11 19.75 5.31 5.89
C ARG A 11 18.98 6.59 6.20
N SER A 12 17.65 6.55 6.09
CA SER A 12 16.77 7.69 6.40
C SER A 12 15.59 7.28 7.27
N TYR A 13 15.02 8.24 8.01
CA TYR A 13 13.74 8.01 8.70
C TYR A 13 12.61 7.64 7.72
N MET A 14 12.66 8.18 6.51
CA MET A 14 11.68 7.88 5.46
C MET A 14 11.74 6.41 5.04
N ARG A 15 12.91 5.76 5.11
CA ARG A 15 13.00 4.32 4.85
C ARG A 15 12.16 3.51 5.82
N ARG A 16 12.27 3.81 7.12
CA ARG A 16 11.44 3.16 8.14
C ARG A 16 9.96 3.42 7.89
N LEU A 17 9.60 4.66 7.56
CA LEU A 17 8.23 5.02 7.23
C LEU A 17 7.70 4.24 6.02
N ALA A 18 8.49 4.09 4.96
CA ALA A 18 8.13 3.31 3.78
C ALA A 18 7.94 1.82 4.11
N GLU A 19 8.78 1.28 4.98
CA GLU A 19 8.67 -0.10 5.47
C GLU A 19 7.42 -0.31 6.33
N ASP A 20 7.11 0.63 7.22
CA ASP A 20 5.90 0.62 8.04
C ASP A 20 4.64 0.70 7.17
N PHE A 21 4.59 1.61 6.18
CA PHE A 21 3.48 1.72 5.23
C PHE A 21 3.27 0.42 4.45
N LEU A 22 4.36 -0.19 3.96
CA LEU A 22 4.29 -1.46 3.27
C LEU A 22 3.86 -2.60 4.20
N GLY A 23 4.29 -2.57 5.45
CA GLY A 23 3.87 -3.48 6.51
C GLY A 23 2.36 -3.40 6.74
N MET A 24 1.84 -2.19 6.94
CA MET A 24 0.41 -1.95 7.12
C MET A 24 -0.41 -2.43 5.91
N ALA A 25 0.01 -2.09 4.68
CA ALA A 25 -0.65 -2.56 3.46
C ALA A 25 -0.70 -4.10 3.38
N LYS A 26 0.39 -4.78 3.74
CA LYS A 26 0.45 -6.26 3.76
C LYS A 26 -0.47 -6.86 4.83
N SER A 27 -0.53 -6.27 6.03
CA SER A 27 -1.41 -6.73 7.10
C SER A 27 -2.87 -6.67 6.67
N TYR A 28 -3.33 -5.52 6.16
CA TYR A 28 -4.72 -5.38 5.69
C TYR A 28 -5.02 -6.26 4.47
N TRP A 29 -4.05 -6.48 3.58
CA TRP A 29 -4.21 -7.45 2.49
C TRP A 29 -4.40 -8.89 3.01
N SER A 30 -3.64 -9.29 4.02
CA SER A 30 -3.79 -10.59 4.69
C SER A 30 -5.16 -10.73 5.37
N ASP A 31 -5.64 -9.66 6.01
CA ASP A 31 -6.97 -9.62 6.61
C ASP A 31 -8.07 -9.74 5.55
N ALA A 32 -7.92 -9.04 4.42
CA ALA A 32 -8.87 -9.13 3.30
C ALA A 32 -9.01 -10.57 2.79
N ILE A 33 -7.89 -11.29 2.64
CA ILE A 33 -7.89 -12.71 2.28
C ILE A 33 -8.61 -13.55 3.34
N SER A 34 -8.35 -13.26 4.62
CA SER A 34 -8.92 -13.99 5.75
C SER A 34 -10.44 -13.81 5.86
N PHE A 35 -10.94 -12.58 5.71
CA PHE A 35 -12.38 -12.29 5.67
C PHE A 35 -13.05 -12.90 4.43
N SER A 36 -12.41 -12.80 3.26
CA SER A 36 -12.94 -13.39 2.03
C SER A 36 -13.09 -14.90 2.12
N LYS A 37 -12.14 -15.62 2.73
CA LYS A 37 -12.23 -17.07 2.96
C LYS A 37 -13.38 -17.47 3.89
N LYS A 38 -13.84 -16.55 4.75
CA LYS A 38 -14.97 -16.75 5.67
C LYS A 38 -16.31 -16.35 5.06
N GLY A 39 -16.35 -15.87 3.81
CA GLY A 39 -17.54 -15.34 3.16
C GLY A 39 -17.94 -13.93 3.63
N ASP A 40 -17.11 -13.27 4.44
CA ASP A 40 -17.33 -11.91 4.92
C ASP A 40 -16.78 -10.90 3.91
N TYR A 41 -17.52 -10.71 2.81
CA TYR A 41 -17.07 -9.89 1.70
C TYR A 41 -17.07 -8.38 2.01
N VAL A 42 -17.90 -7.93 2.95
CA VAL A 42 -17.92 -6.52 3.37
C VAL A 42 -16.60 -6.15 4.04
N ASN A 43 -16.17 -6.94 5.03
CA ASN A 43 -14.89 -6.69 5.68
C ASN A 43 -13.71 -6.98 4.76
N ALA A 44 -13.80 -8.00 3.89
CA ALA A 44 -12.77 -8.25 2.88
C ALA A 44 -12.58 -7.03 1.96
N PHE A 45 -13.68 -6.45 1.48
CA PHE A 45 -13.66 -5.27 0.62
C PHE A 45 -13.14 -4.03 1.38
N ALA A 46 -13.51 -3.84 2.64
CA ALA A 46 -12.97 -2.77 3.46
C ALA A 46 -11.44 -2.89 3.63
N CYS A 47 -10.95 -4.07 3.99
CA CYS A 47 -9.53 -4.33 4.22
C CYS A 47 -8.69 -4.15 2.94
N ILE A 48 -9.16 -4.62 1.78
CA ILE A 48 -8.38 -4.45 0.54
C ILE A 48 -8.29 -2.98 0.11
N ASN A 49 -9.35 -2.19 0.29
CA ASN A 49 -9.32 -0.76 0.01
C ASN A 49 -8.42 -0.01 1.00
N TYR A 50 -8.43 -0.40 2.27
CA TYR A 50 -7.54 0.21 3.26
C TYR A 50 -6.06 -0.14 3.01
N ALA A 51 -5.76 -1.37 2.59
CA ALA A 51 -4.45 -1.75 2.11
C ALA A 51 -4.00 -0.89 0.92
N HIS A 52 -4.91 -0.64 -0.04
CA HIS A 52 -4.65 0.26 -1.15
C HIS A 52 -4.37 1.70 -0.68
N GLY A 53 -5.14 2.23 0.28
CA GLY A 53 -4.94 3.56 0.83
C GLY A 53 -3.54 3.80 1.41
N TRP A 54 -2.95 2.80 2.07
CA TRP A 54 -1.55 2.86 2.53
C TRP A 54 -0.55 2.96 1.37
N LEU A 55 -0.75 2.15 0.32
CA LEU A 55 0.12 2.18 -0.86
C LEU A 55 -0.04 3.50 -1.63
N ASP A 56 -1.26 3.99 -1.75
CA ASP A 56 -1.59 5.23 -2.43
C ASP A 56 -1.01 6.46 -1.74
N CYS A 57 -1.18 6.55 -0.42
CA CYS A 57 -0.56 7.58 0.38
C CYS A 57 0.97 7.56 0.21
N GLY A 58 1.59 6.37 0.32
CA GLY A 58 3.04 6.21 0.15
C GLY A 58 3.53 6.58 -1.26
N ALA A 59 2.76 6.29 -2.31
CA ALA A 59 3.07 6.73 -3.67
C ALA A 59 2.98 8.26 -3.79
N ARG A 60 1.89 8.84 -3.29
CA ARG A 60 1.60 10.28 -3.37
C ARG A 60 2.64 11.15 -2.65
N ILE A 61 3.16 10.72 -1.51
CA ILE A 61 4.19 11.45 -0.76
C ILE A 61 5.63 11.05 -1.15
N GLY A 62 5.79 10.16 -2.12
CA GLY A 62 7.10 9.80 -2.68
C GLY A 62 7.91 8.77 -1.88
N LEU A 63 7.28 7.96 -1.01
CA LEU A 63 7.92 6.80 -0.37
C LEU A 63 8.12 5.63 -1.34
N PHE A 64 7.24 5.55 -2.34
CA PHE A 64 7.21 4.49 -3.33
C PHE A 64 7.30 5.03 -4.75
N ASP A 65 8.18 4.44 -5.55
CA ASP A 65 8.17 4.56 -7.00
C ASP A 65 7.19 3.53 -7.57
N VAL A 66 6.13 4.06 -8.20
CA VAL A 66 5.06 3.30 -8.85
C VAL A 66 5.09 3.41 -10.38
N GLY A 67 6.17 3.97 -10.94
CA GLY A 67 6.38 4.09 -12.38
C GLY A 67 5.40 5.01 -13.10
N GLY A 68 4.91 6.05 -12.43
CA GLY A 68 3.97 7.02 -13.00
C GLY A 68 2.57 6.47 -13.26
N ASN A 69 2.16 5.40 -12.58
CA ASN A 69 0.83 4.80 -12.74
C ASN A 69 -0.25 5.60 -12.01
N ASP A 70 -0.77 6.63 -12.67
CA ASP A 70 -1.86 7.50 -12.23
C ASP A 70 -3.27 6.88 -12.33
N GLN A 71 -3.41 5.74 -13.01
CA GLN A 71 -4.66 4.98 -13.06
C GLN A 71 -4.94 4.24 -11.76
N LEU A 72 -3.87 3.74 -11.11
CA LEU A 72 -3.97 3.00 -9.86
C LEU A 72 -3.67 3.89 -8.64
N PHE A 73 -2.81 4.91 -8.80
CA PHE A 73 -2.38 5.75 -7.70
C PHE A 73 -2.73 7.23 -7.93
N THR A 74 -3.08 7.92 -6.85
CA THR A 74 -3.36 9.35 -6.83
C THR A 74 -2.05 10.14 -6.72
N LEU A 75 -1.36 10.32 -7.85
CA LEU A 75 -0.10 11.07 -7.91
C LEU A 75 -0.35 12.60 -7.85
N PHE A 76 0.69 13.37 -7.47
CA PHE A 76 0.72 14.82 -7.65
C PHE A 76 1.31 15.15 -9.03
N GLU A 77 0.89 16.29 -9.62
CA GLU A 77 1.38 16.80 -10.91
C GLU A 77 2.89 17.08 -10.93
#